data_AF-A0A352WV62-F1
#
_entry.id   AF-A0A352WV62-F1
#
_cell.length_a   1.000
_cell.length_b   1.000
_cell.length_c   1.000
_cell.angle_alpha   90.00
_cell.angle_beta   90.00
_cell.angle_gamma   90.00
#
_symmetry.space_group_name_H-M   'P 1'
#
loop_
_entity.id
_entity.type
_entity.pdbx_description
1 polymer ?
#
loop_
_entity_poly.entity_id
_entity_poly.type
_entity_poly.pdbx_seq_one_letter_code
_entity_poly.pdbx_strand_id
1 'polypeptide(L)'
;MNFPLFFGAIALSGRFNIPYQTPATTGYQTISGLSHYVFDPAAVVMEGLHGHMTTSSYPGTTSTVLYYLTLLVLLTFGVSTAALTLVNRNLAKGEYSELAHDFFGAIKKNFRQAFFVGILDLGLLFVIAYAVMFYYYNFVAGTSIITSFMFFVALFIAFIYIFMRYYIYLMLVTFNLKTFKLFKNAWLFATLGFKRNMAATFFIVFTILLNIVLFVYLMPVGALLPFIITLSLLSFIATYSAYPVIKRLMIDPYYADHPEEKKLEIDVEPLFEDKG
;
A
#
# COMPACT_ATOMS: atom_id res chain seq x y z
N MET A 1 4.54 -0.86 -10.59
CA MET A 1 4.87 -1.52 -9.31
C MET A 1 6.09 -0.84 -8.71
N ASN A 2 6.15 -0.69 -7.38
CA ASN A 2 7.35 -0.15 -6.75
C ASN A 2 8.41 -1.26 -6.64
N PHE A 3 9.24 -1.41 -7.66
CA PHE A 3 10.22 -2.50 -7.82
C PHE A 3 11.03 -2.84 -6.55
N PRO A 4 11.45 -1.87 -5.72
CA PRO A 4 12.10 -2.15 -4.44
C PRO A 4 11.33 -3.06 -3.45
N LEU A 5 10.00 -3.09 -3.47
CA LEU A 5 9.21 -3.99 -2.59
C LEU A 5 9.40 -5.48 -2.91
N PHE A 6 9.78 -5.80 -4.15
CA PHE A 6 10.03 -7.18 -4.58
C PHE A 6 11.22 -7.79 -3.83
N PHE A 7 12.30 -7.01 -3.64
CA PHE A 7 13.46 -7.47 -2.88
C PHE A 7 13.10 -7.76 -1.42
N GLY A 8 12.22 -6.94 -0.84
CA GLY A 8 11.73 -7.13 0.52
C GLY A 8 10.89 -8.41 0.66
N ALA A 9 10.00 -8.67 -0.30
CA ALA A 9 9.21 -9.90 -0.32
C ALA A 9 10.10 -11.16 -0.40
N ILE A 10 11.17 -11.13 -1.21
CA ILE A 10 12.14 -12.22 -1.28
C ILE A 10 12.92 -12.35 0.03
N ALA A 11 13.37 -11.24 0.62
CA ALA A 11 14.10 -11.27 1.90
C ALA A 11 13.23 -11.85 3.03
N LEU A 12 11.96 -11.46 3.09
CA LEU A 12 10.97 -11.96 4.06
C LEU A 12 10.63 -13.45 3.87
N SER A 13 10.83 -14.01 2.67
CA SER A 13 10.62 -15.44 2.42
C SER A 13 11.60 -16.35 3.18
N GLY A 14 12.67 -15.78 3.76
CA GLY A 14 13.63 -16.52 4.58
C GLY A 14 14.53 -17.49 3.80
N ARG A 15 14.39 -17.58 2.47
CA ARG A 15 15.15 -18.52 1.62
C ARG A 15 16.66 -18.36 1.70
N PHE A 16 17.14 -17.16 2.01
CA PHE A 16 18.58 -16.83 2.11
C PHE A 16 19.02 -16.61 3.57
N ASN A 17 18.18 -16.94 4.54
CA ASN A 17 18.54 -16.87 5.94
C ASN A 17 19.39 -18.09 6.34
N ILE A 18 20.26 -17.89 7.31
CA ILE A 18 21.09 -18.96 7.85
C ILE A 18 20.32 -19.57 9.04
N PRO A 19 19.98 -20.87 8.98
CA PRO A 19 19.28 -21.54 10.06
C PRO A 19 20.23 -21.78 11.23
N TYR A 20 19.72 -21.63 12.45
CA TYR A 20 20.40 -22.02 13.68
C TYR A 20 19.40 -22.62 14.66
N GLN A 21 19.90 -23.50 15.52
CA GLN A 21 19.09 -24.19 16.52
C GLN A 21 19.00 -23.32 17.77
N THR A 22 17.80 -22.93 18.17
CA THR A 22 17.54 -22.22 19.41
C THR A 22 16.75 -23.10 20.37
N PRO A 23 16.99 -23.01 21.68
CA PRO A 23 16.12 -23.62 22.65
C PRO A 23 14.66 -23.16 22.48
N ALA A 24 13.70 -24.09 22.40
CA ALA A 24 12.28 -23.74 22.27
C ALA A 24 11.73 -23.03 23.51
N THR A 25 12.36 -23.26 24.67
CA THR A 25 11.93 -22.73 25.96
C THR A 25 13.11 -22.14 26.73
N THR A 26 12.87 -21.08 27.50
CA THR A 26 13.89 -20.43 28.33
C THR A 26 14.49 -21.37 29.38
N GLY A 27 13.75 -22.41 29.79
CA GLY A 27 14.17 -23.44 30.74
C GLY A 27 14.87 -24.66 30.13
N TYR A 28 15.10 -24.69 28.81
CA TYR A 28 15.69 -25.83 28.12
C TYR A 28 17.01 -26.31 28.74
N GLN A 29 17.93 -25.38 29.05
CA GLN A 29 19.23 -25.73 29.61
C GLN A 29 19.11 -26.37 31.00
N THR A 30 18.20 -25.85 31.84
CA THR A 30 17.93 -26.40 33.16
C THR A 30 17.24 -27.76 33.09
N ILE A 31 16.28 -27.93 32.17
CA ILE A 31 15.48 -29.16 32.05
C ILE A 31 16.30 -30.29 31.42
N SER A 32 17.02 -30.00 30.33
CA SER A 32 17.91 -30.98 29.69
C SER A 32 19.14 -31.29 30.57
N GLY A 33 19.64 -30.31 31.34
CA GLY A 33 20.65 -30.59 32.36
C GLY A 33 20.13 -31.53 33.45
N LEU A 34 18.94 -31.26 34.00
CA LEU A 34 18.33 -32.08 35.06
C LEU A 34 18.07 -33.52 34.60
N SER A 35 17.57 -33.73 33.39
CA SER A 35 17.28 -35.08 32.87
C SER A 35 18.53 -35.93 32.65
N HIS A 36 19.69 -35.32 32.38
CA HIS A 36 20.96 -36.03 32.23
C HIS A 36 21.57 -36.48 33.56
N TYR A 37 21.22 -35.82 34.68
CA TYR A 37 21.74 -36.15 36.02
C TYR A 37 20.74 -36.87 36.93
N VAL A 38 19.44 -36.67 36.70
CA VAL A 38 18.35 -37.23 37.53
C VAL A 38 17.49 -38.17 36.68
N PHE A 39 17.61 -39.47 36.95
CA PHE A 39 16.79 -40.51 36.32
C PHE A 39 15.40 -40.61 36.97
N ASP A 40 14.64 -39.51 36.94
CA ASP A 40 13.22 -39.48 37.35
C ASP A 40 12.34 -39.48 36.08
N PRO A 41 11.34 -40.38 35.98
CA PRO A 41 10.33 -40.33 34.93
C PRO A 41 9.73 -38.94 34.69
N ALA A 42 9.56 -38.12 35.73
CA ALA A 42 9.05 -36.75 35.58
C ALA A 42 10.04 -35.83 34.84
N ALA A 43 11.35 -35.98 35.06
CA ALA A 43 12.38 -35.19 34.38
C ALA A 43 12.47 -35.53 32.89
N VAL A 44 12.33 -36.82 32.55
CA VAL A 44 12.30 -37.30 31.15
C VAL A 44 11.06 -36.77 30.40
N VAL A 45 9.90 -36.73 31.05
CA VAL A 45 8.68 -36.15 30.46
C VAL A 45 8.83 -34.63 30.26
N MET A 46 9.45 -33.93 31.20
CA MET A 46 9.72 -32.49 31.08
C MET A 46 10.71 -32.18 29.95
N GLU A 47 11.76 -32.99 29.77
CA GLU A 47 12.65 -32.87 28.60
C GLU A 47 11.91 -33.19 27.29
N GLY A 48 11.02 -34.18 27.29
CA GLY A 48 10.16 -34.47 26.13
C GLY A 48 9.19 -33.34 25.78
N LEU A 49 8.73 -32.54 26.74
CA LEU A 49 7.82 -31.41 26.50
C LEU A 49 8.55 -30.10 26.19
N HIS A 50 9.68 -29.84 26.84
CA HIS A 50 10.35 -28.53 26.83
C HIS A 50 11.81 -28.56 26.31
N GLY A 51 12.37 -29.76 26.12
CA GLY A 51 13.72 -30.04 25.65
C GLY A 51 13.85 -30.15 24.12
N HIS A 52 12.93 -29.56 23.38
CA HIS A 52 13.05 -29.46 21.92
C HIS A 52 13.77 -28.18 21.50
N MET A 53 14.53 -28.27 20.41
CA MET A 53 15.14 -27.12 19.75
C MET A 53 14.22 -26.67 18.62
N THR A 54 14.03 -25.36 18.48
CA THR A 54 13.36 -24.74 17.33
C THR A 54 14.40 -24.19 16.36
N THR A 55 14.11 -24.25 15.07
CA THR A 55 14.95 -23.62 14.06
C THR A 55 14.59 -22.13 13.97
N SER A 56 15.45 -21.29 14.52
CA SER A 56 15.40 -19.84 14.26
C SER A 56 16.31 -19.53 13.07
N SER A 57 16.04 -18.45 12.34
CA SER A 57 16.88 -18.05 11.20
C SER A 57 17.29 -16.59 11.35
N TYR A 58 18.54 -16.27 11.03
CA TYR A 58 19.00 -14.88 10.98
C TYR A 58 19.29 -14.46 9.53
N PRO A 59 19.13 -13.17 9.19
CA PRO A 59 19.41 -12.69 7.85
C PRO A 59 20.88 -12.94 7.46
N GLY A 60 21.11 -13.75 6.43
CA GLY A 60 22.43 -13.91 5.83
C GLY A 60 22.83 -12.66 5.02
N THR A 61 24.05 -12.63 4.49
CA THR A 61 24.56 -11.49 3.69
C THR A 61 23.63 -11.12 2.54
N THR A 62 23.11 -12.11 1.81
CA THR A 62 22.15 -11.89 0.70
C THR A 62 20.83 -11.30 1.18
N SER A 63 20.24 -11.84 2.26
CA SER A 63 19.02 -11.27 2.85
C SER A 63 19.21 -9.82 3.27
N THR A 64 20.35 -9.49 3.89
CA THR A 64 20.70 -8.13 4.32
C THR A 64 20.81 -7.16 3.14
N VAL A 65 21.46 -7.56 2.04
CA VAL A 65 21.51 -6.75 0.81
C VAL A 65 20.11 -6.51 0.24
N LEU A 66 19.25 -7.54 0.21
CA LEU A 66 17.87 -7.40 -0.25
C LEU A 66 17.05 -6.44 0.64
N TYR A 67 17.26 -6.47 1.96
CA TYR A 67 16.66 -5.49 2.88
C TYR A 67 17.11 -4.06 2.57
N TYR A 68 18.40 -3.82 2.30
CA TYR A 68 18.88 -2.50 1.90
C TYR A 68 18.30 -2.04 0.56
N LEU A 69 18.17 -2.93 -0.43
CA LEU A 69 17.51 -2.60 -1.70
C LEU A 69 16.03 -2.26 -1.51
N THR A 70 15.39 -2.80 -0.48
CA THR A 70 14.00 -2.47 -0.13
C THR A 70 13.88 -1.04 0.39
N LEU A 71 14.92 -0.46 0.99
CA LEU A 71 14.87 0.94 1.47
C LEU A 71 14.68 1.95 0.34
N LEU A 72 14.99 1.59 -0.91
CA LEU A 72 14.67 2.44 -2.07
C LEU A 72 13.17 2.73 -2.20
N VAL A 73 12.29 1.93 -1.58
CA VAL A 73 10.84 2.21 -1.49
C VAL A 73 10.58 3.63 -0.99
N LEU A 74 11.36 4.14 -0.04
CA LEU A 74 11.18 5.48 0.52
C LEU A 74 11.31 6.57 -0.56
N LEU A 75 12.18 6.36 -1.55
CA LEU A 75 12.37 7.27 -2.68
C LEU A 75 11.31 7.06 -3.75
N THR A 76 11.05 5.81 -4.09
CA THR A 76 10.30 5.47 -5.30
C THR A 76 8.80 5.40 -5.08
N PHE A 77 8.30 5.25 -3.85
CA PHE A 77 6.88 5.01 -3.58
C PHE A 77 5.99 6.17 -4.01
N GLY A 78 6.26 7.37 -3.49
CA GLY A 78 5.44 8.54 -3.82
C GLY A 78 5.56 8.94 -5.29
N VAL A 79 6.78 8.90 -5.81
CA VAL A 79 7.10 9.26 -7.21
C VAL A 79 6.44 8.29 -8.20
N SER A 80 6.54 6.98 -7.97
CA SER A 80 5.93 5.97 -8.84
C SER A 80 4.41 6.01 -8.77
N THR A 81 3.84 6.25 -7.58
CA THR A 81 2.38 6.35 -7.41
C THR A 81 1.84 7.58 -8.13
N ALA A 82 2.49 8.74 -7.99
CA ALA A 82 2.10 9.95 -8.70
C ALA A 82 2.14 9.75 -10.23
N ALA A 83 3.23 9.20 -10.76
CA ALA A 83 3.36 8.96 -12.20
C ALA A 83 2.31 7.97 -12.72
N LEU A 84 2.04 6.89 -11.98
CA LEU A 84 0.98 5.93 -12.32
C LEU A 84 -0.41 6.59 -12.29
N THR A 85 -0.68 7.45 -11.31
CA THR A 85 -1.96 8.16 -11.23
C THR A 85 -2.16 9.13 -12.39
N LEU A 86 -1.10 9.79 -12.89
CA LEU A 86 -1.22 10.64 -14.08
C LEU A 86 -1.62 9.82 -15.31
N VAL A 87 -0.92 8.71 -15.57
CA VAL A 87 -1.22 7.83 -16.70
C VAL A 87 -2.65 7.28 -16.59
N ASN A 88 -3.04 6.81 -15.41
CA ASN A 88 -4.40 6.31 -15.16
C ASN A 88 -5.48 7.39 -15.31
N ARG A 89 -5.16 8.65 -14.99
CA ARG A 89 -6.06 9.78 -15.21
C ARG A 89 -6.28 10.02 -16.70
N ASN A 90 -5.22 10.03 -17.50
CA ASN A 90 -5.32 10.22 -18.96
C ASN A 90 -6.12 9.06 -19.59
N LEU A 91 -5.85 7.81 -19.16
CA LEU A 91 -6.65 6.65 -19.56
C LEU A 91 -8.12 6.78 -19.14
N ALA A 92 -8.41 7.26 -17.93
CA ALA A 92 -9.78 7.46 -17.46
C ALA A 92 -10.51 8.59 -18.21
N LYS A 93 -9.79 9.56 -18.78
CA LYS A 93 -10.32 10.60 -19.67
C LYS A 93 -10.52 10.11 -21.12
N GLY A 94 -9.93 8.97 -21.49
CA GLY A 94 -9.91 8.48 -22.87
C GLY A 94 -8.90 9.21 -23.77
N GLU A 95 -7.95 9.93 -23.18
CA GLU A 95 -6.90 10.65 -23.93
C GLU A 95 -5.79 9.69 -24.34
N TYR A 96 -5.23 9.87 -25.55
CA TYR A 96 -4.05 9.12 -25.97
C TYR A 96 -2.89 9.43 -25.03
N SER A 97 -2.27 8.37 -24.50
CA SER A 97 -1.16 8.48 -23.55
C SER A 97 -0.05 7.53 -23.96
N GLU A 98 1.10 8.09 -24.27
CA GLU A 98 2.32 7.30 -24.44
C GLU A 98 2.82 6.89 -23.06
N LEU A 99 2.38 5.72 -22.60
CA LEU A 99 2.53 5.24 -21.23
C LEU A 99 3.93 5.50 -20.64
N ALA A 100 4.99 5.22 -21.39
CA ALA A 100 6.37 5.40 -20.92
C ALA A 100 6.77 6.89 -20.87
N HIS A 101 6.53 7.63 -21.94
CA HIS A 101 6.88 9.04 -22.03
C HIS A 101 6.15 9.86 -20.96
N ASP A 102 4.84 9.65 -20.82
CA ASP A 102 4.02 10.36 -19.84
C ASP A 102 4.38 9.99 -18.41
N PHE A 103 4.71 8.72 -18.15
CA PHE A 103 5.17 8.29 -16.84
C PHE A 103 6.48 8.97 -16.43
N PHE A 104 7.52 8.92 -17.26
CA PHE A 104 8.80 9.56 -16.94
C PHE A 104 8.73 11.09 -16.96
N GLY A 105 7.87 11.68 -17.80
CA GLY A 105 7.57 13.11 -17.79
C GLY A 105 6.91 13.55 -16.48
N ALA A 106 5.94 12.78 -15.98
CA ALA A 106 5.27 13.02 -14.71
C ALA A 106 6.25 13.02 -13.53
N ILE A 107 7.17 12.05 -13.53
CA ILE A 107 8.23 11.93 -12.51
C ILE A 107 9.06 13.19 -12.48
N LYS A 108 9.59 13.63 -13.64
CA LYS A 108 10.47 14.81 -13.71
C LYS A 108 9.75 16.08 -13.26
N LYS A 109 8.48 16.26 -13.66
CA LYS A 109 7.69 17.46 -13.34
C LYS A 109 7.36 17.57 -11.85
N ASN A 110 6.98 16.46 -11.22
CA ASN A 110 6.43 16.46 -9.85
C ASN A 110 7.36 15.84 -8.79
N PHE A 111 8.62 15.55 -9.13
CA PHE A 111 9.54 14.76 -8.32
C PHE A 111 9.59 15.19 -6.85
N ARG A 112 9.89 16.47 -6.58
CA ARG A 112 10.12 16.98 -5.22
C ARG A 112 8.86 16.87 -4.35
N GLN A 113 7.70 17.20 -4.92
CA GLN A 113 6.44 17.15 -4.20
C GLN A 113 5.97 15.71 -4.00
N ALA A 114 6.05 14.87 -5.04
CA ALA A 114 5.69 13.46 -4.99
C ALA A 114 6.56 12.68 -4.01
N PHE A 115 7.85 12.97 -3.95
CA PHE A 115 8.77 12.39 -2.98
C PHE A 115 8.39 12.74 -1.54
N PHE A 116 8.17 14.03 -1.24
CA PHE A 116 7.81 14.46 0.11
C PHE A 116 6.44 13.92 0.55
N VAL A 117 5.44 13.93 -0.35
CA VAL A 117 4.13 13.33 -0.09
C VAL A 117 4.25 11.82 0.10
N GLY A 118 5.12 11.14 -0.65
CA GLY A 118 5.38 9.71 -0.50
C GLY A 118 5.93 9.34 0.88
N ILE A 119 6.88 10.12 1.40
CA ILE A 119 7.42 9.92 2.77
C ILE A 119 6.31 10.10 3.81
N LEU A 120 5.51 11.15 3.67
CA LEU A 120 4.39 11.39 4.58
C LEU A 120 3.34 10.28 4.51
N ASP A 121 3.00 9.81 3.30
CA ASP A 121 2.05 8.71 3.11
C ASP A 121 2.55 7.42 3.75
N LEU A 122 3.83 7.07 3.56
CA LEU A 122 4.43 5.90 4.21
C LEU A 122 4.47 6.03 5.73
N GLY A 123 4.82 7.22 6.25
CA GLY A 123 4.83 7.48 7.69
C GLY A 123 3.43 7.37 8.30
N LEU A 124 2.41 7.92 7.64
CA LEU A 124 1.01 7.81 8.07
C LEU A 124 0.53 6.37 8.03
N LEU A 125 0.82 5.63 6.95
CA LEU A 125 0.52 4.20 6.86
C LEU A 125 1.19 3.40 7.98
N PHE A 126 2.44 3.70 8.31
CA PHE A 126 3.16 3.05 9.40
C PHE A 126 2.50 3.32 10.75
N VAL A 127 2.17 4.57 11.07
CA VAL A 127 1.51 4.94 12.33
C VAL A 127 0.14 4.29 12.44
N ILE A 128 -0.65 4.29 11.35
CA ILE A 128 -1.98 3.65 11.32
C ILE A 128 -1.85 2.14 11.51
N ALA A 129 -0.93 1.49 10.79
CA ALA A 129 -0.70 0.04 10.90
C ALA A 129 -0.23 -0.35 12.31
N TYR A 130 0.70 0.41 12.88
CA TYR A 130 1.17 0.22 14.26
C TYR A 130 0.03 0.38 15.27
N ALA A 131 -0.79 1.43 15.13
CA ALA A 131 -1.92 1.66 16.02
C ALA A 131 -2.95 0.52 15.94
N VAL A 132 -3.32 0.08 14.72
CA VAL A 132 -4.23 -1.05 14.53
C VAL A 132 -3.67 -2.33 15.15
N MET A 133 -2.39 -2.63 14.94
CA MET A 133 -1.73 -3.82 15.51
C MET A 133 -1.67 -3.75 17.04
N PHE A 134 -1.27 -2.61 17.61
CA PHE A 134 -1.19 -2.39 19.04
C PHE A 134 -2.56 -2.57 19.72
N TYR A 135 -3.60 -1.90 19.21
CA TYR A 135 -4.93 -2.01 19.79
C TYR A 135 -5.59 -3.37 19.53
N TYR A 136 -5.25 -4.05 18.43
CA TYR A 136 -5.69 -5.43 18.18
C TYR A 136 -5.19 -6.40 19.25
N TYR A 137 -3.90 -6.37 19.60
CA TYR A 137 -3.37 -7.25 20.66
C TYR A 137 -4.04 -6.98 22.01
N ASN A 138 -4.29 -5.70 22.34
CA ASN A 138 -4.98 -5.34 23.57
C ASN A 138 -6.45 -5.77 23.57
N PHE A 139 -7.13 -5.70 22.41
CA PHE A 139 -8.49 -6.18 22.21
C PHE A 139 -8.59 -7.69 22.43
N VAL A 140 -7.70 -8.47 21.81
CA VAL A 140 -7.67 -9.95 21.96
C VAL A 140 -7.31 -10.36 23.39
N ALA A 141 -6.40 -9.65 24.05
CA ALA A 141 -6.01 -9.92 25.42
C ALA A 141 -7.08 -9.55 26.46
N GLY A 142 -8.19 -8.89 26.07
CA GLY A 142 -9.26 -8.52 26.98
C GLY A 142 -8.84 -7.54 28.09
N THR A 143 -7.78 -6.75 27.85
CA THR A 143 -7.14 -5.91 28.88
C THR A 143 -8.04 -4.79 29.41
N SER A 144 -8.79 -4.11 28.54
CA SER A 144 -9.70 -3.01 28.92
C SER A 144 -10.77 -2.74 27.85
N ILE A 145 -11.94 -2.27 28.28
CA ILE A 145 -13.01 -1.81 27.37
C ILE A 145 -12.54 -0.60 26.55
N ILE A 146 -11.72 0.27 27.15
CA ILE A 146 -11.21 1.48 26.48
C ILE A 146 -10.27 1.11 25.34
N THR A 147 -9.35 0.18 25.57
CA THR A 147 -8.40 -0.28 24.53
C THR A 147 -9.12 -1.03 23.42
N SER A 148 -10.17 -1.79 23.75
CA SER A 148 -11.05 -2.43 22.78
C SER A 148 -11.82 -1.42 21.92
N PHE A 149 -12.32 -0.33 22.50
CA PHE A 149 -12.95 0.75 21.73
C PHE A 149 -11.95 1.46 20.81
N MET A 150 -10.72 1.71 21.29
CA MET A 150 -9.65 2.32 20.49
C MET A 150 -9.25 1.51 19.26
N PHE A 151 -9.40 0.17 19.28
CA PHE A 151 -9.20 -0.66 18.11
C PHE A 151 -10.16 -0.29 16.96
N PHE A 152 -11.46 -0.13 17.26
CA PHE A 152 -12.45 0.26 16.25
C PHE A 152 -12.23 1.68 15.75
N VAL A 153 -11.78 2.61 16.61
CA VAL A 153 -11.39 3.96 16.20
C VAL A 153 -10.19 3.92 15.25
N ALA A 154 -9.17 3.11 15.55
CA ALA A 154 -8.00 2.94 14.68
C ALA A 154 -8.40 2.36 13.31
N LEU A 155 -9.29 1.37 13.27
CA LEU A 155 -9.86 0.83 12.03
C LEU A 155 -10.63 1.89 11.24
N PHE A 156 -11.44 2.71 11.91
CA PHE A 156 -12.19 3.79 11.26
C PHE A 156 -11.27 4.84 10.64
N ILE A 157 -10.21 5.23 11.35
CA ILE A 157 -9.17 6.14 10.81
C ILE A 157 -8.48 5.51 9.60
N ALA A 158 -8.09 4.23 9.67
CA ALA A 158 -7.50 3.51 8.55
C ALA A 158 -8.42 3.51 7.33
N PHE A 159 -9.72 3.28 7.55
CA PHE A 159 -10.73 3.26 6.50
C PHE A 159 -10.89 4.62 5.81
N ILE A 160 -11.00 5.71 6.57
CA ILE A 160 -11.02 7.06 6.00
C ILE A 160 -9.73 7.36 5.23
N TYR A 161 -8.59 6.95 5.77
CA TYR A 161 -7.30 7.20 5.14
C TYR A 161 -7.18 6.50 3.78
N ILE A 162 -7.70 5.28 3.64
CA ILE A 162 -7.78 4.59 2.34
C ILE A 162 -8.53 5.46 1.31
N PHE A 163 -9.65 6.06 1.70
CA PHE A 163 -10.41 6.94 0.80
C PHE A 163 -9.64 8.21 0.46
N MET A 164 -8.96 8.82 1.43
CA MET A 164 -8.12 9.99 1.19
C MET A 164 -7.04 9.70 0.14
N ARG A 165 -6.42 8.52 0.17
CA ARG A 165 -5.35 8.14 -0.76
C ARG A 165 -5.79 8.13 -2.23
N TYR A 166 -7.06 7.86 -2.52
CA TYR A 166 -7.59 7.96 -3.89
C TYR A 166 -7.50 9.39 -4.46
N TYR A 167 -7.54 10.40 -3.58
CA TYR A 167 -7.52 11.82 -3.96
C TYR A 167 -6.14 12.46 -3.84
N ILE A 168 -5.30 12.04 -2.89
CA ILE A 168 -3.98 12.65 -2.61
C ILE A 168 -3.13 12.72 -3.89
N TYR A 169 -2.84 11.58 -4.50
CA TYR A 169 -1.97 11.53 -5.68
C TYR A 169 -2.64 12.09 -6.93
N LEU A 170 -3.97 11.98 -7.03
CA LEU A 170 -4.72 12.52 -8.17
C LEU A 170 -4.72 14.05 -8.16
N MET A 171 -4.88 14.67 -6.99
CA MET A 171 -4.71 16.11 -6.84
C MET A 171 -3.26 16.54 -7.02
N LEU A 172 -2.29 15.76 -6.54
CA LEU A 172 -0.86 16.07 -6.67
C LEU A 172 -0.45 16.28 -8.12
N VAL A 173 -0.95 15.43 -9.03
CA VAL A 173 -0.60 15.52 -10.45
C VAL A 173 -1.47 16.49 -11.24
N THR A 174 -2.66 16.84 -10.72
CA THR A 174 -3.63 17.69 -11.42
C THR A 174 -3.52 19.16 -11.02
N PHE A 175 -3.18 19.45 -9.76
CA PHE A 175 -3.18 20.81 -9.22
C PHE A 175 -1.86 21.14 -8.51
N ASN A 176 -1.43 22.39 -8.64
CA ASN A 176 -0.29 22.91 -7.90
C ASN A 176 -0.72 23.40 -6.50
N LEU A 177 -0.95 22.46 -5.59
CA LEU A 177 -1.33 22.74 -4.20
C LEU A 177 -0.20 22.45 -3.22
N LYS A 178 -0.10 23.26 -2.16
CA LYS A 178 0.79 22.96 -1.01
C LYS A 178 0.38 21.62 -0.36
N THR A 179 1.34 20.82 0.08
CA THR A 179 1.12 19.49 0.67
C THR A 179 0.08 19.48 1.80
N PHE A 180 0.09 20.46 2.70
CA PHE A 180 -0.91 20.53 3.78
C PHE A 180 -2.35 20.73 3.25
N LYS A 181 -2.53 21.59 2.24
CA LYS A 181 -3.84 21.81 1.60
C LYS A 181 -4.31 20.55 0.88
N LEU A 182 -3.38 19.80 0.29
CA LEU A 182 -3.65 18.55 -0.41
C LEU A 182 -4.27 17.50 0.53
N PHE A 183 -3.69 17.27 1.72
CA PHE A 183 -4.27 16.35 2.70
C PHE A 183 -5.62 16.84 3.25
N LYS A 184 -5.76 18.15 3.51
CA LYS A 184 -7.04 18.73 3.97
C LYS A 184 -8.16 18.55 2.94
N ASN A 185 -7.87 18.82 1.66
CA ASN A 185 -8.83 18.64 0.58
C ASN A 185 -9.15 17.16 0.35
N ALA A 186 -8.16 16.27 0.48
CA ALA A 186 -8.35 14.83 0.32
C ALA A 186 -9.32 14.27 1.38
N TRP A 187 -9.24 14.78 2.61
CA TRP A 187 -10.19 14.43 3.68
C TRP A 187 -11.62 14.86 3.33
N LEU A 188 -11.80 16.08 2.80
CA LEU A 188 -13.11 16.56 2.37
C LEU A 188 -13.67 15.73 1.18
N PHE A 189 -12.84 15.35 0.23
CA PHE A 189 -13.28 14.53 -0.91
C PHE A 189 -13.55 13.08 -0.53
N ALA A 190 -12.82 12.55 0.46
CA ALA A 190 -13.09 11.24 1.03
C ALA A 190 -14.52 11.16 1.61
N THR A 191 -14.99 12.22 2.27
CA THR A 191 -16.33 12.30 2.86
C THR A 191 -17.42 12.63 1.83
N LEU A 192 -17.20 13.62 0.96
CA LEU A 192 -18.17 14.01 -0.07
C LEU A 192 -18.35 12.93 -1.15
N GLY A 193 -17.26 12.23 -1.49
CA GLY A 193 -17.22 11.16 -2.49
C GLY A 193 -17.60 9.77 -1.96
N PHE A 194 -18.12 9.66 -0.72
CA PHE A 194 -18.25 8.40 0.01
C PHE A 194 -18.86 7.24 -0.79
N LYS A 195 -19.97 7.47 -1.53
CA LYS A 195 -20.63 6.44 -2.33
C LYS A 195 -19.71 5.85 -3.41
N ARG A 196 -18.95 6.71 -4.12
CA ARG A 196 -18.00 6.29 -5.15
C ARG A 196 -16.77 5.62 -4.54
N ASN A 197 -16.29 6.13 -3.40
CA ASN A 197 -15.16 5.56 -2.67
C ASN A 197 -15.48 4.14 -2.16
N MET A 198 -16.71 3.93 -1.67
CA MET A 198 -17.20 2.61 -1.27
C MET A 198 -17.24 1.64 -2.45
N ALA A 199 -17.81 2.06 -3.59
CA ALA A 199 -17.84 1.22 -4.79
C ALA A 199 -16.41 0.86 -5.26
N ALA A 200 -15.50 1.83 -5.30
CA ALA A 200 -14.11 1.59 -5.67
C ALA A 200 -13.43 0.58 -4.75
N THR A 201 -13.64 0.73 -3.44
CA THR A 201 -13.07 -0.16 -2.43
C THR A 201 -13.63 -1.58 -2.55
N PHE A 202 -14.93 -1.72 -2.84
CA PHE A 202 -15.52 -3.02 -3.13
C PHE A 202 -14.85 -3.70 -4.33
N PHE A 203 -14.68 -3.01 -5.46
CA PHE A 203 -14.02 -3.57 -6.64
C PHE A 203 -12.53 -3.86 -6.42
N ILE A 204 -11.86 -3.05 -5.62
CA ILE A 204 -10.47 -3.28 -5.19
C ILE A 204 -10.38 -4.57 -4.37
N VAL A 205 -11.23 -4.73 -3.35
CA VAL A 205 -11.28 -5.95 -2.52
C VAL A 205 -11.63 -7.17 -3.36
N PHE A 206 -12.62 -7.05 -4.25
CA PHE A 206 -13.00 -8.11 -5.18
C PHE A 206 -11.83 -8.54 -6.06
N THR A 207 -11.08 -7.59 -6.61
CA THR A 207 -9.90 -7.86 -7.46
C THR A 207 -8.78 -8.56 -6.68
N ILE A 208 -8.54 -8.15 -5.42
CA ILE A 208 -7.57 -8.80 -4.53
C ILE A 208 -8.01 -10.24 -4.21
N LEU A 209 -9.28 -10.44 -3.84
CA LEU A 209 -9.82 -11.77 -3.54
C LEU A 209 -9.75 -12.69 -4.76
N LEU A 210 -10.09 -12.18 -5.94
CA LEU A 210 -9.96 -12.93 -7.19
C LEU A 210 -8.51 -13.35 -7.44
N ASN A 211 -7.54 -12.46 -7.19
CA ASN A 211 -6.13 -12.79 -7.32
C ASN A 211 -5.68 -13.87 -6.32
N ILE A 212 -6.16 -13.83 -5.07
CA ILE A 212 -5.89 -14.86 -4.06
C ILE A 212 -6.47 -16.21 -4.49
N VAL A 213 -7.73 -16.24 -4.96
CA VAL A 213 -8.37 -17.46 -5.48
C VAL A 213 -7.54 -18.04 -6.64
N LEU A 214 -7.12 -17.20 -7.59
CA LEU A 214 -6.26 -17.63 -8.68
C LEU A 214 -4.89 -18.14 -8.19
N PHE A 215 -4.32 -17.57 -7.13
CA PHE A 215 -3.07 -18.07 -6.55
C PHE A 215 -3.24 -19.46 -5.91
N VAL A 216 -4.37 -19.71 -5.25
CA VAL A 216 -4.65 -21.01 -4.62
C VAL A 216 -4.89 -22.11 -5.66
N TYR A 217 -5.69 -21.84 -6.70
CA TYR A 217 -6.07 -22.86 -7.69
C TYR A 217 -5.13 -22.93 -8.91
N LEU A 218 -4.47 -21.82 -9.25
CA LEU A 218 -3.61 -21.65 -10.44
C LEU A 218 -2.36 -20.86 -10.05
N MET A 219 -1.54 -21.43 -9.16
CA MET A 219 -0.39 -20.77 -8.53
C MET A 219 0.49 -19.95 -9.50
N PRO A 220 0.89 -20.46 -10.69
CA PRO A 220 1.71 -19.66 -11.61
C PRO A 220 1.03 -18.37 -12.08
N VAL A 221 -0.28 -18.44 -12.35
CA VAL A 221 -1.07 -17.29 -12.82
C VAL A 221 -1.29 -16.30 -11.68
N GLY A 222 -1.76 -16.78 -10.52
CA GLY A 222 -2.01 -15.91 -9.37
C GLY A 222 -0.75 -15.22 -8.86
N ALA A 223 0.42 -15.87 -8.96
CA ALA A 223 1.69 -15.27 -8.59
C ALA A 223 2.16 -14.19 -9.59
N LEU A 224 1.88 -14.35 -10.88
CA LEU A 224 2.33 -13.43 -11.92
C LEU A 224 1.45 -12.17 -12.04
N LEU A 225 0.14 -12.32 -11.83
CA LEU A 225 -0.86 -11.25 -12.03
C LEU A 225 -0.62 -9.95 -11.25
N PRO A 226 -0.16 -9.97 -9.97
CA PRO A 226 0.24 -8.76 -9.23
C PRO A 226 1.25 -7.89 -9.97
N PHE A 227 2.18 -8.52 -10.68
CA PHE A 227 3.28 -7.84 -11.35
C PHE A 227 2.88 -7.22 -12.68
N ILE A 228 1.87 -7.78 -13.35
CA ILE A 228 1.46 -7.34 -14.69
C ILE A 228 0.23 -6.43 -14.63
N ILE A 229 -0.87 -6.90 -14.03
CA ILE A 229 -2.19 -6.27 -14.21
C ILE A 229 -2.77 -5.80 -12.88
N THR A 230 -2.78 -6.64 -11.86
CA THR A 230 -3.57 -6.41 -10.64
C THR A 230 -3.22 -5.07 -10.00
N LEU A 231 -1.95 -4.77 -9.74
CA LEU A 231 -1.54 -3.50 -9.12
C LEU A 231 -1.88 -2.26 -9.97
N SER A 232 -1.78 -2.37 -11.31
CA SER A 232 -2.17 -1.28 -12.22
C SER A 232 -3.68 -1.06 -12.17
N LEU A 233 -4.45 -2.15 -12.21
CA LEU A 233 -5.91 -2.14 -12.16
C LEU A 233 -6.44 -1.57 -10.84
N LEU A 234 -5.82 -1.90 -9.70
CA LEU A 234 -6.14 -1.31 -8.40
C LEU A 234 -6.03 0.22 -8.42
N SER A 235 -4.91 0.74 -8.96
CA SER A 235 -4.69 2.18 -9.10
C SER A 235 -5.66 2.82 -10.11
N PHE A 236 -6.00 2.10 -11.17
CA PHE A 236 -6.96 2.55 -12.17
C PHE A 236 -8.37 2.67 -11.59
N ILE A 237 -8.87 1.67 -10.85
CA ILE A 237 -10.17 1.71 -10.17
C ILE A 237 -10.25 2.90 -9.21
N ALA A 238 -9.20 3.11 -8.41
CA ALA A 238 -9.12 4.25 -7.50
C ALA A 238 -9.17 5.60 -8.26
N THR A 239 -8.39 5.72 -9.34
CA THR A 239 -8.31 6.95 -10.13
C THR A 239 -9.63 7.23 -10.87
N TYR A 240 -10.21 6.21 -11.49
CA TYR A 240 -11.47 6.29 -12.25
C TYR A 240 -12.64 6.70 -11.37
N SER A 241 -12.71 6.21 -10.14
CA SER A 241 -13.77 6.57 -9.19
C SER A 241 -13.60 7.97 -8.59
N ALA A 242 -12.35 8.38 -8.28
CA ALA A 242 -12.04 9.66 -7.68
C ALA A 242 -12.10 10.83 -8.68
N TYR A 243 -11.73 10.60 -9.94
CA TYR A 243 -11.67 11.65 -10.97
C TYR A 243 -12.97 12.42 -11.15
N PRO A 244 -14.16 11.79 -11.32
CA PRO A 244 -15.39 12.55 -11.49
C PRO A 244 -15.87 13.26 -10.21
N VAL A 245 -15.33 12.93 -9.03
CA VAL A 245 -15.56 13.72 -7.80
C VAL A 245 -14.70 14.98 -7.81
N ILE A 246 -13.41 14.84 -8.14
CA ILE A 246 -12.50 16.00 -8.31
C ILE A 246 -13.00 16.93 -9.41
N LYS A 247 -13.46 16.37 -10.53
CA LYS A 247 -14.02 17.13 -11.65
C LYS A 247 -15.15 18.05 -11.15
N ARG A 248 -16.14 17.45 -10.47
CA ARG A 248 -17.29 18.18 -9.93
C ARG A 248 -16.93 19.23 -8.87
N LEU A 249 -15.95 18.94 -8.00
CA LEU A 249 -15.67 19.76 -6.82
C LEU A 249 -14.57 20.80 -7.01
N MET A 250 -13.70 20.64 -8.01
CA MET A 250 -12.57 21.55 -8.25
C MET A 250 -12.48 22.04 -9.69
N ILE A 251 -12.68 21.16 -10.67
CA ILE A 251 -12.45 21.49 -12.09
C ILE A 251 -13.64 22.28 -12.64
N ASP A 252 -14.87 21.77 -12.48
CA ASP A 252 -16.07 22.41 -13.02
C ASP A 252 -16.32 23.80 -12.41
N PRO A 253 -16.15 24.02 -11.08
CA PRO A 253 -16.25 25.36 -10.49
C PRO A 253 -15.18 26.32 -11.03
N TYR A 254 -13.96 25.85 -11.25
CA TYR A 254 -12.88 26.68 -11.79
C TYR A 254 -13.23 27.26 -13.17
N TYR A 255 -13.75 26.43 -14.08
CA TYR A 255 -14.19 26.87 -15.40
C TYR A 255 -15.50 27.66 -15.40
N ALA A 256 -16.33 27.52 -14.37
CA ALA A 256 -17.50 28.38 -14.19
C ALA A 256 -17.08 29.82 -13.88
N ASP A 257 -16.00 29.97 -13.10
CA ASP A 257 -15.41 31.26 -12.76
C ASP A 257 -14.51 31.83 -13.89
N HIS A 258 -13.93 30.96 -14.74
CA HIS A 258 -13.02 31.31 -15.85
C HIS A 258 -13.48 30.71 -17.20
N PRO A 259 -14.62 31.15 -17.77
CA PRO A 259 -15.20 30.57 -18.97
C PRO A 259 -14.33 30.74 -20.24
N GLU A 260 -13.45 31.73 -20.28
CA GLU A 260 -12.50 31.99 -21.37
C GLU A 260 -11.45 30.89 -21.53
N GLU A 261 -10.94 30.34 -20.43
CA GLU A 261 -9.92 29.27 -20.47
C GLU A 261 -10.50 27.96 -21.00
N LYS A 262 -11.80 27.72 -20.77
CA LYS A 262 -12.51 26.55 -21.29
C LYS A 262 -12.61 26.57 -22.82
N LYS A 263 -12.76 27.74 -23.43
CA LYS A 263 -12.86 27.87 -24.90
C LYS A 263 -11.52 27.57 -25.57
N LEU A 264 -10.41 27.98 -24.95
CA LEU A 264 -9.05 27.68 -25.43
C LEU A 264 -8.74 26.18 -25.40
N GLU A 265 -9.27 25.42 -24.44
CA GLU A 265 -9.05 23.96 -24.38
C GLU A 265 -9.75 23.22 -25.53
N ILE A 266 -10.92 23.70 -25.96
CA ILE A 266 -11.70 23.10 -27.07
C ILE A 266 -11.06 23.40 -28.43
N ASP A 267 -10.49 24.59 -28.61
CA ASP A 267 -9.90 25.03 -29.89
C ASP A 267 -8.51 24.39 -30.17
N VAL A 268 -7.92 23.73 -29.17
CA VAL A 268 -6.65 22.99 -29.30
C VAL A 268 -6.89 21.53 -29.71
N GLU A 269 -8.12 21.00 -29.56
CA GLU A 269 -8.51 19.81 -30.29
C GLU A 269 -8.64 20.19 -31.77
N PRO A 270 -7.96 19.50 -32.71
CA PRO A 270 -8.13 19.81 -34.12
C PRO A 270 -9.60 19.59 -34.49
N LEU A 271 -10.30 20.70 -34.78
CA LEU A 271 -11.50 20.69 -35.60
C LEU A 271 -11.08 20.08 -36.94
N PHE A 272 -11.27 18.77 -37.07
CA PHE A 272 -11.19 18.12 -38.37
C PHE A 272 -12.40 18.59 -39.17
N GLU A 273 -12.25 19.75 -39.82
CA GLU A 273 -13.14 20.14 -40.90
C GLU A 273 -13.03 19.06 -41.98
N ASP A 274 -14.18 18.44 -42.25
CA ASP A 274 -14.36 17.46 -43.31
C ASP A 274 -13.92 18.10 -44.63
N LYS A 275 -12.90 17.52 -45.27
CA LYS A 275 -12.42 17.99 -46.58
C LYS A 275 -13.18 17.30 -47.71
N GLY A 276 -14.51 17.49 -47.73
CA GLY A 276 -15.38 17.24 -48.89
C GLY A 276 -15.60 15.77 -49.28
#